data_AF-A7E6N4-F1
#
_entry.id   AF-A7E6N4-F1
#
_cell.length_a   1.000
_cell.length_b   1.000
_cell.length_c   1.000
_cell.angle_alpha   90.00
_cell.angle_beta   90.00
_cell.angle_gamma   90.00
#
_symmetry.space_group_name_H-M   'P 1'
#
loop_
_entity.id
_entity.type
_entity.pdbx_description
1 polymer ?
#
loop_
_entity_poly.entity_id
_entity_poly.type
_entity_poly.pdbx_seq_one_letter_code
_entity_poly.pdbx_strand_id
1 'polypeptide(L)' 'MESNNQEGRILLAIEAINKDQKLSIRKAAKLYNIPRTKIQRRMDGTTCYAG' A
#
# COMPACT_ATOMS: atom_id res chain seq x y z
N MET A 1 15.18 -11.56 9.95
CA MET A 1 15.02 -10.96 8.61
C MET A 1 13.57 -11.10 8.14
N GLU A 2 12.60 -10.41 8.75
CA GLU A 2 11.17 -10.60 8.42
C GLU A 2 10.41 -9.32 8.03
N SER A 3 11.03 -8.15 8.19
CA SER A 3 10.41 -6.87 7.82
C SER A 3 10.37 -6.61 6.30
N ASN A 4 11.26 -7.25 5.52
CA ASN A 4 11.36 -7.07 4.07
C ASN A 4 10.10 -7.54 3.31
N ASN A 5 9.44 -8.59 3.80
CA ASN A 5 8.35 -9.22 3.06
C ASN A 5 7.04 -8.40 3.12
N GLN A 6 6.87 -7.56 4.14
CA GLN A 6 5.72 -6.66 4.23
C GLN A 6 5.89 -5.42 3.36
N GLU A 7 7.08 -4.80 3.36
CA GLU A 7 7.33 -3.62 2.52
C GLU A 7 7.32 -3.96 1.03
N GLY A 8 7.86 -5.12 0.63
CA GLY A 8 7.79 -5.59 -0.75
C GLY A 8 6.34 -5.76 -1.25
N ARG A 9 5.44 -6.29 -0.42
CA ARG A 9 4.01 -6.41 -0.76
C ARG A 9 3.34 -5.05 -0.93
N ILE A 10 3.72 -4.06 -0.11
CA ILE A 10 3.16 -2.71 -0.20
C ILE A 10 3.62 -2.02 -1.49
N LEU A 11 4.89 -2.15 -1.86
CA LEU A 11 5.42 -1.63 -3.12
C LEU A 11 4.72 -2.26 -4.33
N LEU A 12 4.57 -3.59 -4.34
CA LEU A 12 3.83 -4.31 -5.38
C LEU A 12 2.37 -3.86 -5.48
N ALA A 13 1.71 -3.61 -4.34
CA ALA A 13 0.34 -3.10 -4.33
C ALA A 13 0.24 -1.67 -4.88
N ILE A 14 1.22 -0.81 -4.59
CA ILE A 14 1.28 0.56 -5.10
C ILE A 14 1.59 0.57 -6.60
N GLU A 15 2.52 -0.26 -7.06
CA GLU A 15 2.81 -0.43 -8.49
C GLU A 15 1.58 -0.95 -9.24
N ALA A 16 0.84 -1.91 -8.69
CA ALA A 16 -0.38 -2.41 -9.30
C ALA A 16 -1.47 -1.34 -9.42
N ILE A 17 -1.61 -0.47 -8.41
CA ILE A 17 -2.53 0.69 -8.45
C ILE A 17 -2.09 1.73 -9.47
N ASN A 18 -0.79 1.99 -9.58
CA ASN A 18 -0.26 2.93 -10.58
C ASN A 18 -0.38 2.40 -12.01
N LYS A 19 -0.12 1.11 -12.22
CA LYS A 19 -0.16 0.46 -13.52
C LYS A 19 -1.60 0.26 -14.01
N ASP A 20 -2.51 -0.04 -13.09
CA ASP A 20 -3.93 -0.19 -13.38
C ASP A 20 -4.71 0.95 -12.74
N GLN A 21 -4.91 2.03 -13.50
CA GLN A 21 -5.60 3.24 -13.03
C GLN A 21 -7.06 2.98 -12.58
N LYS A 22 -7.62 1.80 -12.90
CA LYS A 22 -8.95 1.33 -12.44
C LYS A 22 -8.87 0.53 -11.12
N LEU A 23 -7.69 0.26 -10.60
CA LEU A 23 -7.46 -0.49 -9.39
C LEU A 23 -7.50 0.43 -8.17
N SER A 24 -8.66 0.52 -7.54
CA SER A 24 -8.80 1.28 -6.29
C SER A 24 -8.00 0.64 -5.15
N ILE A 25 -7.62 1.47 -4.17
CA ILE A 25 -6.96 1.07 -2.91
C ILE A 25 -7.63 -0.15 -2.25
N ARG A 26 -8.97 -0.22 -2.28
CA ARG A 26 -9.73 -1.35 -1.71
C ARG A 26 -9.50 -2.67 -2.44
N LYS A 27 -9.38 -2.64 -3.78
CA LYS A 27 -9.11 -3.84 -4.58
C LYS A 27 -7.70 -4.32 -4.35
N ALA A 28 -6.72 -3.42 -4.37
CA ALA A 28 -5.33 -3.73 -4.07
C ALA A 28 -5.16 -4.26 -2.63
N ALA A 29 -5.82 -3.65 -1.65
CA ALA A 29 -5.84 -4.14 -0.27
C ALA A 29 -6.33 -5.60 -0.18
N LYS A 30 -7.39 -5.94 -0.92
CA LYS A 30 -7.94 -7.30 -0.96
C LYS A 30 -7.03 -8.28 -1.74
N LEU A 31 -6.43 -7.83 -2.84
CA LEU A 31 -5.53 -8.64 -3.67
C LEU A 31 -4.23 -9.00 -2.95
N TYR A 32 -3.63 -8.04 -2.25
CA TYR A 32 -2.34 -8.21 -1.58
C TYR A 32 -2.46 -8.53 -0.09
N ASN A 33 -3.70 -8.63 0.42
CA ASN A 33 -4.03 -8.82 1.84
C ASN A 33 -3.34 -7.79 2.76
N ILE A 34 -3.37 -6.52 2.35
CA ILE A 34 -2.76 -5.40 3.05
C ILE A 34 -3.88 -4.48 3.54
N PRO A 35 -3.85 -3.99 4.79
CA PRO A 35 -4.83 -3.03 5.24
C PRO A 35 -4.77 -1.75 4.41
N ARG A 36 -5.94 -1.22 4.02
CA ARG A 36 -6.03 0.01 3.21
C ARG A 36 -5.22 1.16 3.82
N THR A 37 -5.15 1.22 5.14
CA THR A 37 -4.45 2.26 5.90
C THR A 37 -2.95 2.24 5.62
N LYS A 38 -2.32 1.07 5.41
CA LYS A 38 -0.91 0.98 5.02
C LYS A 38 -0.68 1.49 3.59
N ILE A 39 -1.55 1.11 2.66
CA ILE A 39 -1.46 1.54 1.26
C ILE A 39 -1.68 3.05 1.16
N GLN A 40 -2.72 3.55 1.82
CA GLN A 40 -3.06 4.97 1.86
C GLN A 40 -1.93 5.78 2.51
N ARG A 41 -1.42 5.36 3.67
CA ARG A 41 -0.30 6.02 4.35
C ARG A 41 0.98 6.07 3.51
N ARG A 42 1.20 5.09 2.62
CA ARG A 42 2.33 5.10 1.68
C ARG A 42 2.07 5.93 0.43
N MET A 43 0.85 5.97 -0.09
CA MET A 43 0.50 6.83 -1.23
C MET A 43 0.40 8.31 -0.86
N ASP A 44 -0.13 8.64 0.31
CA ASP A 44 -0.20 10.02 0.81
C ASP A 44 1.20 10.58 1.15
N GLY A 45 2.24 9.74 1.14
CA GLY A 45 3.61 10.09 1.51
C GLY A 45 3.78 10.54 2.97
N THR A 46 2.68 10.68 3.72
CA THR A 46 2.65 11.54 4.89
C THR A 46 1.65 11.03 5.92
N THR A 47 2.17 10.61 7.07
CA THR A 47 1.65 11.16 8.33
C THR A 47 2.85 11.25 9.25
N CYS A 48 3.50 12.42 9.18
CA CYS A 48 4.15 13.04 10.30
C CYS A 48 3.29 12.83 11.55
N TYR A 49 3.83 12.14 12.55
CA TYR A 49 3.26 12.15 13.89
C TYR A 49 3.38 13.57 14.42
N ALA A 50 2.31 14.35 14.32
CA ALA A 50 2.07 15.49 15.19
C ALA A 50 1.00 15.02 16.18
N GLY A 51 1.47 14.44 17.29
CA GLY A 51 0.69 13.98 18.42
C GLY A 51 1.61 13.89 19.62
#